data_AF-A0A4U5MRY6-F1
#
_entry.id   AF-A0A4U5MRY6-F1
#
_cell.length_a   1.000
_cell.length_b   1.000
_cell.length_c   1.000
_cell.angle_alpha   90.00
_cell.angle_beta   90.00
_cell.angle_gamma   90.00
#
_symmetry.space_group_name_H-M   'P 1'
#
loop_
_entity.id
_entity.type
_entity.pdbx_description
1 polymer ?
#
loop_
_entity_poly.entity_id
_entity_poly.type
_entity_poly.pdbx_seq_one_letter_code
_entity_poly.pdbx_strand_id
1 'polypeptide(L)'
;MQLNFKIAAVLNVLWCLVSATTPPDPCLLKCKDNYMNEMQTIVHDTSGEWSIELVTPLQSVLRATSKNAGAKNGVRRENSDDVVAKVGDICQTNRVYLTCLGQCHESPARNALFIGQKSWTTICNAYGNDPDFTSTILPCWSEHGDEISNKCHIHAQMVQNSVVDLLQNGIHSIEDNLSDLCRTITIYDKCYIWQNDQFCGEKAWEFLLQLNERSSQ
;
A
#
# COMPACT_ATOMS: atom_id res chain seq x y z
N MET A 1 -14.98 -20.11 7.33
CA MET A 1 -15.55 -19.26 8.39
C MET A 1 -15.35 -17.81 7.95
N GLN A 2 -16.48 -17.17 7.63
CA GLN A 2 -16.74 -15.74 7.36
C GLN A 2 -15.91 -14.95 6.32
N LEU A 3 -16.54 -14.81 5.16
CA LEU A 3 -16.19 -14.00 3.99
C LEU A 3 -16.74 -12.55 4.09
N ASN A 4 -16.90 -12.01 5.31
CA ASN A 4 -17.69 -10.79 5.55
C ASN A 4 -16.88 -9.50 5.74
N PHE A 5 -15.55 -9.54 5.77
CA PHE A 5 -14.73 -8.41 6.24
C PHE A 5 -14.07 -7.56 5.16
N LYS A 6 -13.93 -8.03 3.92
CA LYS A 6 -13.30 -7.26 2.82
C LYS A 6 -14.23 -6.21 2.18
N ILE A 7 -15.52 -6.26 2.50
CA ILE A 7 -16.58 -5.48 1.85
C ILE A 7 -16.68 -4.06 2.42
N ALA A 8 -16.36 -3.82 3.70
CA ALA A 8 -16.57 -2.52 4.34
C ALA A 8 -15.59 -1.41 3.89
N ALA A 9 -14.32 -1.74 3.63
CA ALA A 9 -13.32 -0.76 3.19
C ALA A 9 -13.59 -0.29 1.75
N VAL A 10 -13.99 -1.21 0.87
CA VAL A 10 -14.25 -0.90 -0.54
C VAL A 10 -15.65 -0.29 -0.74
N LEU A 11 -16.66 -0.68 0.06
CA LEU A 11 -17.96 0.00 0.07
C LEU A 11 -17.86 1.48 0.48
N ASN A 12 -16.93 1.86 1.36
CA ASN A 12 -16.72 3.26 1.74
C ASN A 12 -16.04 4.09 0.63
N VAL A 13 -15.13 3.47 -0.14
CA VAL A 13 -14.56 4.09 -1.36
C VAL A 13 -15.64 4.28 -2.43
N LEU A 14 -16.58 3.34 -2.53
CA LEU A 14 -17.72 3.40 -3.43
C LEU A 14 -18.79 4.41 -3.00
N TRP A 15 -19.03 4.59 -1.69
CA TRP A 15 -19.91 5.64 -1.18
C TRP A 15 -19.38 7.04 -1.55
N CYS A 16 -18.05 7.23 -1.58
CA CYS A 16 -17.43 8.47 -2.06
C CYS A 16 -17.67 8.72 -3.56
N LEU A 17 -17.72 7.67 -4.39
CA LEU A 17 -18.01 7.78 -5.82
C LEU A 17 -19.49 8.10 -6.09
N VAL A 18 -20.41 7.59 -5.26
CA VAL A 18 -21.85 7.78 -5.42
C VAL A 18 -22.35 9.12 -4.83
N SER A 19 -21.61 9.73 -3.90
CA SER A 19 -22.01 10.99 -3.21
C SER A 19 -21.52 12.27 -3.89
N ALA A 20 -21.30 12.25 -5.20
CA ALA A 20 -20.83 13.38 -6.02
C ALA A 20 -21.86 14.53 -6.16
N THR A 21 -22.52 14.93 -5.07
CA THR A 21 -23.42 16.09 -5.00
C THR A 21 -22.87 17.21 -4.10
N THR A 22 -21.74 17.00 -3.43
CA THR A 22 -21.06 18.04 -2.65
C THR A 22 -19.67 18.33 -3.24
N PRO A 23 -19.29 19.61 -3.38
CA PRO A 23 -17.95 19.95 -3.81
C PRO A 23 -16.93 19.37 -2.82
N PRO A 24 -15.82 18.81 -3.31
CA PRO A 24 -14.83 18.14 -2.48
C PRO A 24 -14.26 19.11 -1.42
N ASP A 25 -14.15 18.63 -0.18
CA ASP A 25 -13.66 19.42 0.96
C ASP A 25 -12.24 19.94 0.67
N PRO A 26 -12.02 21.26 0.59
CA PRO A 26 -10.72 21.85 0.28
C PRO A 26 -9.62 21.46 1.29
N CYS A 27 -9.98 21.23 2.56
CA CYS A 27 -9.04 20.77 3.58
C CYS A 27 -8.53 19.36 3.24
N LEU A 28 -9.45 18.43 2.95
CA LEU A 28 -9.11 17.06 2.62
C LEU A 28 -8.30 16.98 1.32
N LEU A 29 -8.67 17.76 0.30
CA LEU A 29 -7.92 17.84 -0.94
C LEU A 29 -6.49 18.31 -0.71
N LYS A 30 -6.29 19.39 0.05
CA LYS A 30 -4.96 19.89 0.38
C LYS A 30 -4.11 18.84 1.11
N CYS A 31 -4.68 18.15 2.10
CA CYS A 31 -3.96 17.07 2.80
C CYS A 31 -3.56 15.95 1.84
N LYS A 32 -4.50 15.51 0.99
CA LYS A 32 -4.29 14.44 0.03
C LYS A 32 -3.21 14.81 -0.98
N ASP A 33 -3.31 15.98 -1.62
CA ASP A 33 -2.41 16.39 -2.69
C ASP A 33 -0.98 16.59 -2.15
N ASN A 34 -0.82 17.18 -0.96
CA ASN A 34 0.47 17.27 -0.30
C ASN A 34 1.06 15.87 -0.01
N TYR A 35 0.25 14.97 0.56
CA TYR A 35 0.70 13.60 0.83
C TYR A 35 1.13 12.86 -0.44
N MET A 36 0.37 12.99 -1.52
CA MET A 36 0.67 12.36 -2.79
C MET A 36 1.97 12.89 -3.40
N ASN A 37 2.20 14.20 -3.35
CA ASN A 37 3.43 14.82 -3.86
C ASN A 37 4.68 14.39 -3.06
N GLU A 38 4.58 14.34 -1.74
CA GLU A 38 5.68 13.89 -0.87
C GLU A 38 5.96 12.39 -1.07
N MET A 39 4.92 11.56 -1.10
CA MET A 39 5.07 10.12 -1.38
C MET A 39 5.64 9.85 -2.77
N GLN A 40 5.26 10.65 -3.77
CA GLN A 40 5.86 10.57 -5.10
C GLN A 40 7.35 10.88 -5.04
N THR A 41 7.77 11.90 -4.29
CA THR A 41 9.18 12.27 -4.12
C THR A 41 9.99 11.16 -3.45
N ILE A 42 9.41 10.50 -2.45
CA ILE A 42 10.08 9.42 -1.70
C ILE A 42 10.16 8.13 -2.54
N VAL A 43 9.10 7.77 -3.26
CA VAL A 43 9.01 6.48 -3.96
C VAL A 43 9.65 6.52 -5.35
N HIS A 44 9.75 7.69 -6.01
CA HIS A 44 10.44 7.80 -7.30
C HIS A 44 11.96 7.75 -7.17
N ASP A 45 12.57 6.68 -7.69
CA ASP A 45 13.94 6.76 -8.22
C ASP A 45 14.22 5.93 -9.49
N THR A 46 13.20 5.46 -10.27
CA THR A 46 13.57 4.77 -11.55
C THR A 46 12.66 4.66 -12.77
N SER A 47 11.43 5.20 -12.82
CA SER A 47 10.64 5.02 -14.06
C SER A 47 9.79 6.18 -14.53
N GLY A 48 9.91 7.38 -13.95
CA GLY A 48 9.30 8.60 -14.52
C GLY A 48 7.76 8.64 -14.62
N GLU A 49 7.05 7.56 -14.36
CA GLU A 49 5.59 7.49 -14.37
C GLU A 49 5.10 6.92 -13.04
N TRP A 50 4.30 7.70 -12.31
CA TRP A 50 3.24 7.14 -11.48
C TRP A 50 2.30 6.42 -12.45
N SER A 51 2.59 5.16 -12.75
CA SER A 51 1.63 4.36 -13.49
C SER A 51 0.45 4.09 -12.56
N ILE A 52 -0.72 3.87 -13.15
CA ILE A 52 -1.95 3.37 -12.53
C ILE A 52 -1.74 1.99 -11.84
N GLU A 53 -0.49 1.52 -11.74
CA GLU A 53 -0.13 0.42 -10.88
C GLU A 53 -0.53 0.80 -9.44
N LEU A 54 -1.66 0.27 -8.97
CA LEU A 54 -1.94 0.11 -7.55
C LEU A 54 -0.82 -0.74 -6.96
N VAL A 55 0.27 -0.08 -6.59
CA VAL A 55 1.37 -0.67 -5.87
C VAL A 55 0.92 -0.71 -4.42
N THR A 56 0.66 -1.91 -3.91
CA THR A 56 0.36 -2.05 -2.48
C THR A 56 1.51 -1.48 -1.64
N PRO A 57 1.27 -1.00 -0.41
CA PRO A 57 2.34 -0.53 0.47
C PRO A 57 3.51 -1.51 0.55
N LEU A 58 3.22 -2.81 0.60
CA LEU A 58 4.22 -3.87 0.58
C LEU A 58 5.03 -3.88 -0.72
N GLN A 59 4.38 -3.83 -1.88
CA GLN A 59 5.09 -3.76 -3.17
C GLN A 59 5.87 -2.45 -3.32
N SER A 60 5.43 -1.35 -2.71
CA SER A 60 6.16 -0.07 -2.70
C SER A 60 7.44 -0.20 -1.88
N VAL A 61 7.37 -0.84 -0.72
CA VAL A 61 8.55 -1.13 0.11
C VAL A 61 9.49 -2.11 -0.62
N LEU A 62 8.95 -3.18 -1.22
CA LEU A 62 9.73 -4.21 -1.91
C LEU A 62 10.34 -3.75 -3.25
N ARG A 63 9.76 -2.74 -3.91
CA ARG A 63 10.36 -2.09 -5.07
C ARG A 63 11.37 -1.03 -4.68
N ALA A 64 11.09 -0.29 -3.59
CA ALA A 64 12.05 0.64 -3.01
C ALA A 64 13.33 -0.06 -2.50
N THR A 65 13.27 -1.38 -2.31
CA THR A 65 14.39 -2.22 -1.92
C THR A 65 15.10 -2.90 -3.09
N SER A 66 14.62 -2.69 -4.33
CA SER A 66 15.12 -3.32 -5.54
C SER A 66 16.56 -2.93 -5.85
N LYS A 67 17.48 -3.90 -5.81
CA LYS A 67 18.87 -3.70 -6.24
C LYS A 67 19.00 -3.39 -7.75
N ASN A 68 17.95 -3.67 -8.54
CA ASN A 68 17.96 -3.52 -9.99
C ASN A 68 17.42 -2.17 -10.48
N ALA A 69 16.91 -1.32 -9.60
CA ALA A 69 16.55 0.06 -9.92
C ALA A 69 17.75 0.83 -10.55
N GLY A 70 18.95 0.73 -9.97
CA GLY A 70 20.10 1.54 -10.41
C GLY A 70 20.88 1.10 -11.65
N ALA A 71 20.44 0.12 -12.45
CA ALA A 71 21.30 -0.52 -13.46
C ALA A 71 21.39 0.21 -14.82
N LYS A 72 21.31 1.56 -14.87
CA LYS A 72 21.51 2.30 -16.13
C LYS A 72 22.60 3.36 -16.17
N ASN A 73 23.19 3.81 -15.06
CA ASN A 73 24.40 4.65 -15.08
C ASN A 73 25.06 4.71 -13.69
N GLY A 74 26.10 3.90 -13.47
CA GLY A 74 27.00 4.07 -12.33
C GLY A 74 26.50 3.50 -11.01
N VAL A 75 27.23 2.51 -10.52
CA VAL A 75 27.11 1.82 -9.22
C VAL A 75 26.69 2.74 -8.07
N ARG A 76 25.45 2.63 -7.62
CA ARG A 76 25.07 2.85 -6.22
C ARG A 76 24.30 1.62 -5.75
N ARG A 77 24.95 0.78 -4.95
CA ARG A 77 24.24 -0.21 -4.13
C ARG A 77 23.39 0.60 -3.15
N GLU A 78 22.07 0.56 -3.29
CA GLU A 78 21.17 0.93 -2.19
C GLU A 78 21.49 -0.06 -1.05
N ASN A 79 22.15 0.44 0.00
CA ASN A 79 22.46 -0.37 1.18
C ASN A 79 21.17 -0.55 1.99
N SER A 80 21.10 -1.59 2.83
CA SER A 80 19.97 -1.81 3.75
C SER A 80 19.62 -0.57 4.60
N ASP A 81 20.60 0.27 4.90
CA ASP A 81 20.42 1.52 5.63
C ASP A 81 19.56 2.55 4.86
N ASP A 82 19.61 2.51 3.53
CA ASP A 82 18.88 3.41 2.62
C ASP A 82 17.39 3.03 2.59
N VAL A 83 17.10 1.71 2.57
CA VAL A 83 15.73 1.18 2.71
C VAL A 83 15.11 1.56 4.05
N VAL A 84 15.87 1.41 5.14
CA VAL A 84 15.41 1.75 6.49
C VAL A 84 15.15 3.25 6.62
N ALA A 85 16.01 4.10 6.04
CA ALA A 85 15.80 5.54 6.00
C ALA A 85 14.53 5.89 5.19
N LYS A 86 14.35 5.30 4.02
CA LYS A 86 13.21 5.53 3.13
C LYS A 86 11.87 5.11 3.73
N VAL A 87 11.81 3.98 4.43
CA VAL A 87 10.62 3.58 5.20
C VAL A 87 10.37 4.59 6.34
N GLY A 88 11.44 5.11 6.97
CA GLY A 88 11.35 6.20 7.93
C GLY A 88 10.69 7.46 7.35
N ASP A 89 11.11 7.89 6.16
CA ASP A 89 10.55 9.05 5.45
C ASP A 89 9.08 8.84 5.08
N ILE A 90 8.72 7.65 4.59
CA ILE A 90 7.32 7.26 4.35
C ILE A 90 6.50 7.41 5.64
N CYS A 91 7.03 6.91 6.76
CA CYS A 91 6.32 6.95 8.03
C CYS A 91 6.18 8.35 8.61
N GLN A 92 7.19 9.20 8.39
CA GLN A 92 7.10 10.61 8.72
C GLN A 92 6.00 11.30 7.90
N THR A 93 5.99 11.07 6.59
CA THR A 93 5.00 11.63 5.66
C THR A 93 3.59 11.15 5.98
N ASN A 94 3.41 9.86 6.30
CA ASN A 94 2.14 9.30 6.74
C ASN A 94 1.65 9.96 8.05
N ARG A 95 2.52 10.15 9.03
CA ARG A 95 2.17 10.84 10.29
C ARG A 95 1.71 12.28 10.07
N VAL A 96 2.41 13.03 9.21
CA VAL A 96 2.03 14.40 8.84
C VAL A 96 0.67 14.41 8.17
N TYR A 97 0.41 13.46 7.27
CA TYR A 97 -0.88 13.34 6.59
C TYR A 97 -2.03 13.02 7.55
N LEU A 98 -1.86 12.04 8.45
CA LEU A 98 -2.88 11.72 9.46
C LEU A 98 -3.17 12.89 10.40
N THR A 99 -2.14 13.67 10.76
CA THR A 99 -2.29 14.90 11.54
C THR A 99 -3.09 15.95 10.76
N CYS A 100 -2.79 16.14 9.48
CA CYS A 100 -3.52 17.04 8.59
C CYS A 100 -5.01 16.66 8.50
N LEU A 101 -5.31 15.38 8.26
CA LEU A 101 -6.69 14.88 8.23
C LEU A 101 -7.42 15.09 9.56
N GLY A 102 -6.71 14.98 10.69
CA GLY A 102 -7.26 15.22 12.02
C GLY A 102 -7.70 16.67 12.28
N GLN A 103 -7.16 17.63 11.51
CA GLN A 103 -7.54 19.04 11.57
C GLN A 103 -8.75 19.39 10.68
N CYS A 104 -9.08 18.53 9.71
CA CYS A 104 -10.23 18.72 8.83
C CYS A 104 -11.55 18.31 9.52
N HIS A 105 -12.67 18.86 9.03
CA HIS A 105 -13.99 18.53 9.54
C HIS A 105 -14.28 17.03 9.43
N GLU A 106 -14.99 16.49 10.41
CA GLU A 106 -15.38 15.09 10.40
C GLU A 106 -16.37 14.84 9.26
N SER A 107 -16.05 13.85 8.43
CA SER A 107 -16.89 13.48 7.29
C SER A 107 -16.63 12.02 6.89
N PRO A 108 -17.57 11.37 6.17
CA PRO A 108 -17.34 10.05 5.62
C PRO A 108 -16.09 9.99 4.72
N ALA A 109 -15.83 11.05 3.94
CA ALA A 109 -14.64 11.15 3.09
C ALA A 109 -13.35 11.20 3.92
N ARG A 110 -13.32 11.99 5.01
CA ARG A 110 -12.19 12.01 5.94
C ARG A 110 -11.95 10.61 6.53
N ASN A 111 -13.01 9.93 6.97
CA ASN A 111 -12.88 8.59 7.54
C ASN A 111 -12.38 7.56 6.51
N ALA A 112 -12.87 7.63 5.27
CA ALA A 112 -12.37 6.78 4.18
C ALA A 112 -10.87 7.00 3.93
N LEU A 113 -10.40 8.25 3.98
CA LEU A 113 -8.97 8.57 3.86
C LEU A 113 -8.16 8.00 5.05
N PHE A 114 -8.67 8.05 6.28
CA PHE A 114 -8.04 7.40 7.44
C PHE A 114 -7.96 5.88 7.29
N ILE A 115 -9.07 5.24 6.88
CA ILE A 115 -9.13 3.80 6.63
C ILE A 115 -8.11 3.40 5.55
N GLY A 116 -8.01 4.19 4.48
CA GLY A 116 -7.04 3.97 3.41
C GLY A 116 -5.57 4.02 3.84
N GLN A 117 -5.26 4.54 5.04
CA GLN A 117 -3.91 4.57 5.59
C GLN A 117 -3.61 3.44 6.59
N LYS A 118 -4.55 2.56 6.94
CA LYS A 118 -4.35 1.53 7.98
C LYS A 118 -3.12 0.64 7.75
N SER A 119 -2.87 0.26 6.49
CA SER A 119 -1.69 -0.55 6.13
C SER A 119 -0.39 0.20 6.40
N TRP A 120 -0.30 1.49 6.01
CA TRP A 120 0.87 2.32 6.31
C TRP A 120 1.02 2.58 7.80
N THR A 121 -0.06 2.88 8.52
CA THR A 121 -0.04 3.02 9.98
C THR A 121 0.51 1.77 10.65
N THR A 122 0.14 0.58 10.17
CA THR A 122 0.63 -0.69 10.72
C THR A 122 2.12 -0.87 10.47
N ILE A 123 2.58 -0.64 9.23
CA ILE A 123 4.01 -0.67 8.87
C ILE A 123 4.80 0.33 9.72
N CYS A 124 4.30 1.55 9.89
CA CYS A 124 5.00 2.60 10.62
C CYS A 124 5.02 2.39 12.14
N ASN A 125 3.99 1.75 12.68
CA ASN A 125 4.02 1.30 14.06
C ASN A 125 5.08 0.22 14.27
N ALA A 126 5.21 -0.74 13.34
CA ALA A 126 6.27 -1.75 13.43
C ALA A 126 7.67 -1.10 13.26
N TYR A 127 7.83 -0.19 12.30
CA TYR A 127 9.07 0.56 12.12
C TYR A 127 9.55 1.25 13.41
N GLY A 128 8.64 1.90 14.15
CA GLY A 128 8.99 2.63 15.37
C GLY A 128 9.08 1.78 16.64
N ASN A 129 8.45 0.61 16.69
CA ASN A 129 8.24 -0.12 17.95
C ASN A 129 8.65 -1.60 17.90
N ASP A 130 8.88 -2.17 16.72
CA ASP A 130 9.26 -3.57 16.54
C ASP A 130 10.74 -3.68 16.11
N PRO A 131 11.63 -4.15 17.00
CA PRO A 131 13.04 -4.31 16.68
C PRO A 131 13.28 -5.37 15.61
N ASP A 132 12.43 -6.39 15.50
CA ASP A 132 12.54 -7.44 14.49
C ASP A 132 12.18 -6.90 13.10
N PHE A 133 11.27 -5.93 13.03
CA PHE A 133 10.92 -5.28 11.78
C PHE A 133 12.12 -4.57 11.14
N THR A 134 12.87 -3.79 11.91
CA THR A 134 14.03 -3.03 11.40
C THR A 134 15.30 -3.87 11.27
N SER A 135 15.50 -4.88 12.12
CA SER A 135 16.73 -5.70 12.13
C SER A 135 16.66 -6.95 11.26
N THR A 136 15.46 -7.46 10.96
CA THR A 136 15.28 -8.73 10.24
C THR A 136 14.42 -8.57 8.99
N ILE A 137 13.21 -8.01 9.13
CA ILE A 137 12.23 -7.97 8.04
C ILE A 137 12.67 -6.98 6.94
N LEU A 138 12.96 -5.73 7.31
CA LEU A 138 13.39 -4.71 6.33
C LEU A 138 14.69 -5.08 5.62
N PRO A 139 15.75 -5.57 6.29
CA PRO A 139 16.95 -6.05 5.60
C PRO A 139 16.67 -7.22 4.65
N CYS A 140 15.81 -8.16 5.03
CA CYS A 140 15.44 -9.24 4.12
C CYS A 140 14.67 -8.74 2.90
N TRP A 141 13.75 -7.79 3.08
CA TRP A 141 13.07 -7.12 1.97
C TRP A 141 14.04 -6.31 1.10
N SER A 142 15.06 -5.70 1.70
CA SER A 142 16.21 -5.09 1.02
C SER A 142 16.95 -6.08 0.12
N GLU A 143 17.00 -7.35 0.52
CA GLU A 143 17.77 -8.37 -0.19
C GLU A 143 16.96 -9.10 -1.26
N HIS A 144 15.70 -9.44 -0.97
CA HIS A 144 14.86 -10.35 -1.75
C HIS A 144 13.57 -9.71 -2.29
N GLY A 145 13.39 -8.40 -2.12
CA GLY A 145 12.15 -7.71 -2.51
C GLY A 145 11.80 -7.86 -3.99
N ASP A 146 12.82 -7.86 -4.85
CA ASP A 146 12.68 -8.09 -6.30
C ASP A 146 12.17 -9.50 -6.60
N GLU A 147 12.78 -10.52 -6.01
CA GLU A 147 12.40 -11.92 -6.23
C GLU A 147 10.99 -12.20 -5.74
N ILE A 148 10.63 -11.65 -4.58
CA ILE A 148 9.28 -11.73 -4.01
C ILE A 148 8.27 -11.06 -4.96
N SER A 149 8.54 -9.80 -5.36
CA SER A 149 7.67 -9.04 -6.26
C SER A 149 7.50 -9.73 -7.61
N ASN A 150 8.58 -10.24 -8.20
CA ASN A 150 8.55 -10.93 -9.49
C ASN A 150 7.73 -12.21 -9.45
N LYS A 151 7.84 -13.02 -8.39
CA LYS A 151 7.02 -14.23 -8.24
C LYS A 151 5.53 -13.95 -8.08
N CYS A 152 5.17 -12.79 -7.53
CA CYS A 152 3.77 -12.37 -7.35
C CYS A 152 3.27 -11.39 -8.41
N HIS A 153 4.07 -11.10 -9.45
CA HIS A 153 3.77 -10.06 -10.44
C HIS A 153 2.44 -10.27 -11.17
N ILE A 154 2.13 -11.52 -11.58
CA ILE A 154 0.88 -11.83 -12.27
C ILE A 154 -0.33 -11.49 -11.39
N HIS A 155 -0.26 -11.79 -10.09
CA HIS A 155 -1.34 -11.45 -9.16
C HIS A 155 -1.45 -9.94 -8.93
N ALA A 156 -0.33 -9.22 -8.94
CA ALA A 156 -0.32 -7.75 -8.86
C ALA A 156 -1.04 -7.14 -10.07
N GLN A 157 -0.74 -7.64 -11.27
CA GLN A 157 -1.39 -7.22 -12.51
C GLN A 157 -2.89 -7.54 -12.50
N MET A 158 -3.30 -8.69 -11.97
CA MET A 158 -4.72 -9.00 -11.81
C MET A 158 -5.43 -7.97 -10.92
N VAL A 159 -4.84 -7.58 -9.79
CA VAL A 159 -5.44 -6.55 -8.90
C VAL A 159 -5.61 -5.24 -9.65
N GLN A 160 -4.58 -4.81 -10.38
CA GLN A 160 -4.61 -3.58 -11.18
C GLN A 160 -5.75 -3.60 -12.19
N ASN A 161 -5.89 -4.70 -12.94
CA ASN A 161 -6.98 -4.87 -13.90
C ASN A 161 -8.35 -4.81 -13.21
N SER A 162 -8.54 -5.54 -12.10
CA SER A 162 -9.80 -5.52 -11.34
C SER A 162 -10.16 -4.12 -10.81
N VAL A 163 -9.17 -3.30 -10.45
CA VAL A 163 -9.44 -1.90 -10.05
C VAL A 163 -9.83 -1.04 -11.25
N VAL A 164 -9.13 -1.17 -12.38
CA VAL A 164 -9.50 -0.47 -13.62
C VAL A 164 -10.93 -0.82 -14.02
N ASP A 165 -11.30 -2.10 -13.98
CA ASP A 165 -12.65 -2.57 -14.28
C ASP A 165 -13.69 -1.97 -13.33
N LEU A 166 -13.39 -1.92 -12.02
CA LEU A 166 -14.28 -1.30 -11.04
C LEU A 166 -14.46 0.20 -11.30
N LEU A 167 -13.40 0.91 -11.65
CA LEU A 167 -13.44 2.36 -11.94
C LEU A 167 -14.17 2.67 -13.25
N GLN A 168 -14.00 1.84 -14.28
CA GLN A 168 -14.60 2.05 -15.60
C GLN A 168 -16.07 1.61 -15.67
N ASN A 169 -16.43 0.53 -14.98
CA ASN A 169 -17.76 -0.10 -15.12
C ASN A 169 -18.67 0.13 -13.89
N GLY A 170 -18.23 0.97 -12.95
CA GLY A 170 -18.71 1.05 -11.57
C GLY A 170 -20.20 1.30 -11.31
N ILE A 171 -21.02 1.68 -12.30
CA ILE A 171 -22.46 1.88 -12.10
C ILE A 171 -23.31 0.67 -12.56
N HIS A 172 -22.80 -0.15 -13.49
CA HIS A 172 -23.62 -1.20 -14.12
C HIS A 172 -23.45 -2.59 -13.47
N SER A 173 -22.30 -2.86 -12.83
CA SER A 173 -21.97 -4.18 -12.24
C SER A 173 -21.11 -4.06 -10.98
N ILE A 174 -21.49 -3.14 -10.09
CA ILE A 174 -20.68 -2.74 -8.92
C ILE A 174 -20.41 -3.91 -7.96
N GLU A 175 -21.40 -4.78 -7.74
CA GLU A 175 -21.30 -5.92 -6.82
C GLU A 175 -20.36 -7.00 -7.37
N ASP A 176 -20.48 -7.31 -8.66
CA ASP A 176 -19.64 -8.32 -9.33
C ASP A 176 -18.19 -7.85 -9.40
N ASN A 177 -17.96 -6.60 -9.84
CA ASN A 177 -16.61 -6.02 -9.93
C ASN A 177 -15.95 -5.89 -8.54
N LEU A 178 -16.74 -5.58 -7.52
CA LEU A 178 -16.27 -5.53 -6.14
C LEU A 178 -15.89 -6.93 -5.61
N SER A 179 -16.73 -7.93 -5.88
CA SER A 179 -16.47 -9.32 -5.52
C SER A 179 -15.19 -9.84 -6.19
N ASP A 180 -15.01 -9.55 -7.48
CA ASP A 180 -13.81 -9.92 -8.22
C ASP A 180 -12.57 -9.20 -7.69
N LEU A 181 -12.63 -7.91 -7.40
CA LEU A 181 -11.53 -7.19 -6.77
C LEU A 181 -11.14 -7.81 -5.42
N CYS A 182 -12.12 -8.13 -4.57
CA CYS A 182 -11.87 -8.76 -3.27
C CYS A 182 -11.20 -10.13 -3.41
N ARG A 183 -11.64 -10.94 -4.38
CA ARG A 183 -11.04 -12.24 -4.70
C ARG A 183 -9.60 -12.08 -5.17
N THR A 184 -9.35 -11.16 -6.08
CA THR A 184 -8.03 -10.93 -6.66
C THR A 184 -7.04 -10.40 -5.62
N ILE A 185 -7.45 -9.47 -4.76
CA ILE A 185 -6.65 -9.01 -3.62
C ILE A 185 -6.29 -10.19 -2.70
N THR A 186 -7.24 -11.09 -2.42
CA THR A 186 -6.98 -12.27 -1.58
C THR A 186 -5.92 -13.20 -2.17
N ILE A 187 -5.94 -13.39 -3.50
CA ILE A 187 -4.94 -14.21 -4.18
C ILE A 187 -3.57 -13.52 -4.13
N TYR A 188 -3.54 -12.21 -4.37
CA TYR A 188 -2.36 -11.38 -4.27
C TYR A 188 -1.72 -11.46 -2.88
N ASP A 189 -2.49 -11.22 -1.82
CA ASP A 189 -2.03 -11.25 -0.43
C ASP A 189 -1.40 -12.59 -0.07
N LYS A 190 -2.07 -13.69 -0.47
CA LYS A 190 -1.58 -15.05 -0.24
C LYS A 190 -0.24 -15.31 -0.90
N CYS A 191 -0.04 -14.82 -2.13
CA CYS A 191 1.25 -14.96 -2.80
C CYS A 191 2.34 -14.25 -2.00
N TYR A 192 2.11 -12.98 -1.62
CA TYR A 192 3.13 -12.21 -0.91
C TYR A 192 3.46 -12.79 0.46
N ILE A 193 2.45 -13.24 1.22
CA ILE A 193 2.65 -13.95 2.49
C ILE A 193 3.52 -15.19 2.27
N TRP A 194 3.19 -16.02 1.28
CA TRP A 194 3.91 -17.27 1.05
C TRP A 194 5.35 -17.02 0.55
N GLN A 195 5.56 -16.08 -0.37
CA GLN A 195 6.92 -15.76 -0.81
C GLN A 195 7.74 -15.12 0.32
N ASN A 196 7.11 -14.28 1.16
CA ASN A 196 7.80 -13.72 2.32
C ASN A 196 8.26 -14.79 3.30
N ASP A 197 7.42 -15.79 3.59
CA ASP A 197 7.83 -16.94 4.41
C ASP A 197 9.04 -17.65 3.79
N GLN A 198 8.99 -17.93 2.48
CA GLN A 198 10.04 -18.67 1.79
C GLN A 198 11.39 -17.94 1.73
N PHE A 199 11.40 -16.61 1.63
CA PHE A 199 12.63 -15.82 1.55
C PHE A 199 13.08 -15.23 2.89
N CYS A 200 12.14 -14.76 3.70
CA CYS A 200 12.37 -13.98 4.91
C CYS A 200 11.94 -14.67 6.21
N GLY A 201 11.36 -15.87 6.11
CA GLY A 201 11.02 -16.72 7.24
C GLY A 201 9.81 -16.27 8.04
N GLU A 202 9.60 -16.96 9.16
CA GLU A 202 8.41 -16.88 10.00
C GLU A 202 8.10 -15.47 10.49
N LYS A 203 9.11 -14.68 10.90
CA LYS A 203 8.89 -13.31 11.39
C LYS A 203 8.25 -12.40 10.34
N ALA A 204 8.69 -12.50 9.08
CA ALA A 204 8.12 -11.73 7.99
C ALA A 204 6.70 -12.21 7.63
N TRP A 205 6.47 -13.52 7.70
CA TRP A 205 5.15 -14.13 7.54
C TRP A 205 4.16 -13.64 8.61
N GLU A 206 4.53 -13.70 9.89
CA GLU A 206 3.70 -13.22 11.01
C GLU A 206 3.36 -11.73 10.86
N PHE A 207 4.35 -10.92 10.49
CA PHE A 207 4.13 -9.50 10.24
C PHE A 207 3.09 -9.28 9.14
N LEU A 208 3.17 -9.99 8.02
CA LEU A 208 2.21 -9.84 6.92
C LEU A 208 0.81 -10.36 7.25
N LEU A 209 0.69 -11.38 8.11
CA LEU A 209 -0.61 -11.79 8.64
C LEU A 209 -1.23 -10.66 9.49
N GLN A 210 -0.45 -10.08 10.39
CA GLN A 210 -0.91 -8.95 11.21
C GLN A 210 -1.28 -7.73 10.34
N LEU A 211 -0.49 -7.44 9.31
CA LEU A 211 -0.78 -6.37 8.36
C LEU A 211 -2.13 -6.58 7.66
N ASN A 212 -2.40 -7.81 7.20
CA ASN A 212 -3.65 -8.15 6.52
C ASN A 212 -4.86 -8.12 7.46
N GLU A 213 -4.72 -8.63 8.69
CA GLU A 213 -5.81 -8.59 9.68
C GLU A 213 -6.15 -7.15 10.06
N ARG A 214 -5.15 -6.31 10.37
CA ARG A 214 -5.35 -4.92 10.81
C ARG A 214 -5.80 -3.98 9.70
N SER A 215 -5.45 -4.29 8.45
CA SER A 215 -5.95 -3.55 7.28
C SER A 215 -7.38 -3.93 6.91
N SER A 216 -7.90 -5.05 7.42
CA SER A 216 -9.26 -5.57 7.17
C SER A 216 -10.27 -5.22 8.27
N GLN A 217 -9.81 -4.72 9.42
CA GLN A 217 -10.63 -4.11 10.47
C GLN A 217 -10.85 -2.63 10.15
#